data_AF-X0B042-F1
#
_entry.id   AF-X0B042-F1
#
_cell.length_a   1.000
_cell.length_b   1.000
_cell.length_c   1.000
_cell.angle_alpha   90.00
_cell.angle_beta   90.00
_cell.angle_gamma   90.00
#
_symmetry.space_group_name_H-M   'P 1'
#
loop_
_entity.id
_entity.type
_entity.pdbx_description
1 polymer ?
#
loop_
_entity_poly.entity_id
_entity_poly.type
_entity_poly.pdbx_seq_one_letter_code
_entity_poly.pdbx_strand_id
1 'polypeptide(L)'
;MLQAIEDIIDYYWAKKGFLENLNSSSSRLMEKANIGSFHELRSVNIKASEGIDKLKQLQLDQMKIVRDQRRLADAQSEMNESGRKMAAEQQRLASANERNAITNQQNAAANMANAVIASDAMNAFMRLSEEYLTNLSALNEQKRQNAKLAVKNTRLHTQLEAEQSRSRDRKPWVGPARISQAQLLRILNINLDFDLSAVDKVDMAEISDSAALVNRRDQGRAENLVENAQFKQWVVRTSSTELLVHGHMKPSRTSVTALSLFSAAIVRNMRQVDRFCAVAFFCGQHTDLDDPLTGGIGPIKSLTTQLLRQHGFDDADLDKVAQEVNLPLLKSGVEDIEQLCQLFAVLVRRLRNNITLFCVIDSVNVYEDKDILQDKYVEKVLFEILQLTGDTRVKTHIKFLFHESHRHEHNLESVQREGYTFYA
;
A
#
# COMPACT_ATOMS: atom_id res chain seq x y z
N MET A 1 -159.49 31.14 24.11
CA MET A 1 -158.66 30.80 22.94
C MET A 1 -157.45 31.71 22.79
N LEU A 2 -157.54 33.01 23.09
CA LEU A 2 -156.37 33.92 23.14
C LEU A 2 -155.39 33.63 24.31
N GLN A 3 -155.85 33.17 25.47
CA GLN A 3 -154.96 32.81 26.60
C GLN A 3 -154.01 31.63 26.32
N ALA A 4 -154.43 30.69 25.46
CA ALA A 4 -153.62 29.50 25.15
C ALA A 4 -152.46 29.80 24.19
N ILE A 5 -152.44 30.97 23.55
CA ILE A 5 -151.36 31.38 22.63
C ILE A 5 -150.25 32.11 23.41
N GLU A 6 -150.59 32.89 24.45
CA GLU A 6 -149.59 33.55 25.30
C GLU A 6 -148.76 32.53 26.10
N ASP A 7 -149.40 31.50 26.66
CA ASP A 7 -148.69 30.46 27.44
C ASP A 7 -147.68 29.66 26.59
N ILE A 8 -147.90 29.53 25.28
CA ILE A 8 -146.97 28.85 24.35
C ILE A 8 -145.76 29.74 24.01
N ILE A 9 -145.96 31.05 23.91
CA ILE A 9 -144.88 32.01 23.61
C ILE A 9 -143.94 32.14 24.82
N ASP A 10 -144.47 32.17 26.04
CA ASP A 10 -143.66 32.23 27.26
C ASP A 10 -142.87 30.94 27.50
N TYR A 11 -143.45 29.77 27.19
CA TYR A 11 -142.73 28.50 27.24
C TYR A 11 -141.55 28.43 26.26
N TYR A 12 -141.68 29.03 25.07
CA TYR A 12 -140.59 29.05 24.08
C TYR A 12 -139.47 30.05 24.41
N TRP A 13 -139.78 31.19 25.04
CA TRP A 13 -138.75 32.15 25.45
C TRP A 13 -137.93 31.70 26.65
N ALA A 14 -138.53 31.00 27.62
CA ALA A 14 -137.79 30.44 28.77
C ALA A 14 -136.77 29.36 28.35
N LYS A 15 -137.05 28.59 27.30
CA LYS A 15 -136.16 27.52 26.83
C LYS A 15 -134.97 28.02 26.01
N LYS A 16 -135.09 29.19 25.36
CA LYS A 16 -134.00 29.80 24.58
C LYS A 16 -132.91 30.39 25.49
N GLY A 17 -133.27 30.96 26.64
CA GLY A 17 -132.31 31.50 27.62
C GLY A 17 -131.44 30.45 28.33
N PHE A 18 -131.89 29.19 28.40
CA PHE A 18 -131.12 28.11 29.06
C PHE A 18 -130.01 27.54 28.15
N LEU A 19 -130.16 27.62 26.83
CA LEU A 19 -129.19 27.10 25.86
C LEU A 19 -127.98 28.05 25.66
N GLU A 20 -128.13 29.35 25.89
CA GLU A 20 -127.02 30.30 25.76
C GLU A 20 -126.05 30.27 26.96
N ASN A 21 -126.53 29.93 28.16
CA ASN A 21 -125.68 29.83 29.36
C ASN A 21 -124.81 28.57 29.43
N LEU A 22 -125.26 27.46 28.83
CA LEU A 22 -124.46 26.23 28.72
C LEU A 22 -123.29 26.38 27.74
N ASN A 23 -123.46 27.19 26.68
CA ASN A 23 -122.45 27.36 25.64
C ASN A 23 -121.25 28.22 26.11
N SER A 24 -121.47 29.20 27.01
CA SER A 24 -120.37 30.04 27.52
C SER A 24 -119.48 29.31 28.56
N SER A 25 -120.04 28.39 29.35
CA SER A 25 -119.29 27.63 30.35
C SER A 25 -118.44 26.51 29.72
N SER A 26 -118.93 25.89 28.64
CA SER A 26 -118.19 24.87 27.90
C SER A 26 -116.98 25.44 27.16
N SER A 27 -117.12 26.62 26.52
CA SER A 27 -115.99 27.31 25.86
C SER A 27 -114.88 27.73 26.83
N ARG A 28 -115.22 28.17 28.05
CA ARG A 28 -114.21 28.57 29.07
C ARG A 28 -113.45 27.38 29.67
N LEU A 29 -114.08 26.20 29.74
CA LEU A 29 -113.43 24.97 30.21
C LEU A 29 -112.52 24.36 29.13
N MET A 30 -112.94 24.40 27.86
CA MET A 30 -112.11 23.99 26.73
C MET A 30 -110.86 24.87 26.58
N GLU A 31 -110.97 26.19 26.76
CA GLU A 31 -109.83 27.11 26.60
C GLU A 31 -108.77 26.94 27.71
N LYS A 32 -109.19 26.74 28.97
CA LYS A 32 -108.24 26.46 30.08
C LYS A 32 -107.58 25.09 29.99
N ALA A 33 -108.30 24.06 29.55
CA ALA A 33 -107.73 22.73 29.35
C ALA A 33 -106.73 22.70 28.18
N ASN A 34 -106.97 23.50 27.13
CA ASN A 34 -106.14 23.57 25.94
C ASN A 34 -104.83 24.37 26.16
N ILE A 35 -104.84 25.41 27.00
CA ILE A 35 -103.64 26.21 27.32
C ILE A 35 -102.68 25.44 28.24
N GLY A 36 -103.18 24.71 29.24
CA GLY A 36 -102.34 23.91 30.15
C GLY A 36 -101.63 22.76 29.44
N SER A 37 -102.34 22.04 28.58
CA SER A 37 -101.79 20.94 27.79
C SER A 37 -100.78 21.41 26.73
N PHE A 38 -100.96 22.61 26.15
CA PHE A 38 -99.97 23.21 25.24
C PHE A 38 -98.66 23.59 25.92
N HIS A 39 -98.71 24.11 27.15
CA HIS A 39 -97.50 24.48 27.90
C HIS A 39 -96.70 23.24 28.35
N GLU A 40 -97.38 22.17 28.77
CA GLU A 40 -96.73 20.89 29.06
C GLU A 40 -96.15 20.24 27.80
N LEU A 41 -96.90 20.20 26.69
CA LEU A 41 -96.39 19.67 25.42
C LEU A 41 -95.18 20.45 24.91
N ARG A 42 -95.17 21.79 25.03
CA ARG A 42 -94.03 22.62 24.65
C ARG A 42 -92.82 22.40 25.56
N SER A 43 -93.03 22.23 26.86
CA SER A 43 -91.97 21.90 27.83
C SER A 43 -91.37 20.52 27.57
N VAL A 44 -92.20 19.51 27.29
CA VAL A 44 -91.76 18.16 26.90
C VAL A 44 -91.00 18.20 25.58
N ASN A 45 -91.46 18.98 24.60
CA ASN A 45 -90.78 19.08 23.30
C ASN A 45 -89.43 19.81 23.39
N ILE A 46 -89.30 20.85 24.23
CA ILE A 46 -88.02 21.51 24.51
C ILE A 46 -87.05 20.54 25.19
N LYS A 47 -87.49 19.82 26.23
CA LYS A 47 -86.66 18.82 26.91
C LYS A 47 -86.26 17.66 25.99
N ALA A 48 -87.15 17.24 25.09
CA ALA A 48 -86.85 16.23 24.08
C ALA A 48 -85.81 16.75 23.06
N SER A 49 -85.92 17.99 22.60
CA SER A 49 -84.93 18.62 21.72
C SER A 49 -83.56 18.75 22.39
N GLU A 50 -83.51 19.20 23.64
CA GLU A 50 -82.26 19.26 24.43
C GLU A 50 -81.65 17.87 24.64
N GLY A 51 -82.48 16.85 24.84
CA GLY A 51 -82.05 15.45 24.93
C GLY A 51 -81.44 14.94 23.62
N ILE A 52 -82.05 15.29 22.48
CA ILE A 52 -81.55 14.94 21.14
C ILE A 52 -80.21 15.64 20.86
N ASP A 53 -80.06 16.91 21.22
CA ASP A 53 -78.82 17.65 21.00
C ASP A 53 -77.68 17.16 21.91
N LYS A 54 -77.98 16.78 23.16
CA LYS A 54 -77.02 16.07 24.02
C LYS A 54 -76.59 14.72 23.44
N LEU A 55 -77.52 13.96 22.86
CA LEU A 55 -77.22 12.69 22.19
C LEU A 55 -76.32 12.88 20.96
N LYS A 56 -76.58 13.90 20.14
CA LYS A 56 -75.71 14.26 19.01
C LYS A 56 -74.32 14.66 19.49
N GLN A 57 -74.22 15.46 20.57
CA GLN A 57 -72.94 15.86 21.13
C GLN A 57 -72.15 14.65 21.66
N LEU A 58 -72.81 13.73 22.37
CA LEU A 58 -72.19 12.49 22.84
C LEU A 58 -71.72 11.60 21.68
N GLN A 59 -72.49 11.50 20.59
CA GLN A 59 -72.04 10.78 19.39
C GLN A 59 -70.82 11.44 18.74
N LEU A 60 -70.78 12.77 18.72
CA LEU A 60 -69.65 13.53 18.18
C LEU A 60 -68.38 13.32 19.03
N ASP A 61 -68.53 13.37 20.35
CA ASP A 61 -67.45 13.14 21.31
C ASP A 61 -66.95 11.69 21.23
N GLN A 62 -67.86 10.71 21.08
CA GLN A 62 -67.50 9.32 20.87
C GLN A 62 -66.72 9.12 19.56
N MET A 63 -67.15 9.76 18.47
CA MET A 63 -66.38 9.75 17.22
C MET A 63 -65.01 10.40 17.36
N LYS A 64 -64.90 11.47 18.16
CA LYS A 64 -63.62 12.14 18.43
C LYS A 64 -62.68 11.21 19.20
N ILE A 65 -63.18 10.55 20.25
CA ILE A 65 -62.43 9.57 21.04
C ILE A 65 -61.91 8.43 20.15
N VAL A 66 -62.75 7.88 19.27
CA VAL A 66 -62.34 6.81 18.35
C VAL A 66 -61.24 7.27 17.39
N ARG A 67 -61.32 8.51 16.87
CA ARG A 67 -60.26 9.06 16.01
C ARG A 67 -58.96 9.25 16.78
N ASP A 68 -59.02 9.75 18.01
CA ASP A 68 -57.83 9.99 18.83
C ASP A 68 -57.18 8.66 19.25
N GLN A 69 -57.98 7.63 19.57
CA GLN A 69 -57.47 6.27 19.80
C GLN A 69 -56.78 5.68 18.57
N ARG A 70 -57.33 5.90 17.37
CA ARG A 70 -56.69 5.45 16.12
C ARG A 70 -55.36 6.15 15.88
N ARG A 71 -55.29 7.47 16.09
CA ARG A 71 -54.04 8.24 15.98
C ARG A 71 -52.97 7.76 16.97
N LEU A 72 -53.37 7.45 18.21
CA LEU A 72 -52.46 6.89 19.20
C LEU A 72 -51.96 5.49 18.80
N ALA A 73 -52.83 4.65 18.24
CA ALA A 73 -52.43 3.33 17.73
C ALA A 73 -51.45 3.44 16.55
N ASP A 74 -51.70 4.36 15.62
CA ASP A 74 -50.83 4.62 14.48
C ASP A 74 -49.45 5.15 14.95
N ALA A 75 -49.43 6.11 15.87
CA ALA A 75 -48.20 6.63 16.47
C ALA A 75 -47.40 5.55 17.23
N GLN A 76 -48.09 4.65 17.95
CA GLN A 76 -47.46 3.52 18.62
C GLN A 76 -46.86 2.53 17.60
N SER A 77 -47.54 2.31 16.48
CA SER A 77 -47.04 1.47 15.40
C SER A 77 -45.79 2.06 14.74
N GLU A 78 -45.79 3.37 14.45
CA GLU A 78 -44.62 4.08 13.89
C GLU A 78 -43.42 4.05 14.86
N MET A 79 -43.66 4.28 16.15
CA MET A 79 -42.62 4.19 17.17
C MET A 79 -42.04 2.78 17.27
N ASN A 80 -42.88 1.74 17.21
CA ASN A 80 -42.42 0.35 17.20
C ASN A 80 -41.59 0.03 15.95
N GLU A 81 -42.00 0.53 14.77
CA GLU A 81 -41.25 0.34 13.53
C GLU A 81 -39.90 1.05 13.57
N SER A 82 -39.87 2.30 14.06
CA SER A 82 -38.65 3.07 14.28
C SER A 82 -37.70 2.37 15.25
N GLY A 83 -38.23 1.85 16.36
CA GLY A 83 -37.45 1.07 17.34
C GLY A 83 -36.81 -0.17 16.73
N ARG A 84 -37.53 -0.90 15.86
CA ARG A 84 -36.97 -2.06 15.14
C ARG A 84 -35.88 -1.65 14.15
N LYS A 85 -36.05 -0.54 13.42
CA LYS A 85 -35.03 -0.02 12.49
C LYS A 85 -33.75 0.38 13.23
N MET A 86 -33.87 1.11 14.34
CA MET A 86 -32.71 1.48 15.17
C MET A 86 -31.99 0.26 15.74
N ALA A 87 -32.73 -0.74 16.23
CA ALA A 87 -32.13 -1.97 16.74
C ALA A 87 -31.36 -2.74 15.65
N ALA A 88 -31.92 -2.83 14.43
CA ALA A 88 -31.25 -3.47 13.29
C ALA A 88 -29.98 -2.72 12.86
N GLU A 89 -30.00 -1.38 12.91
CA GLU A 89 -28.83 -0.56 12.59
C GLU A 89 -27.73 -0.66 13.64
N GLN A 90 -28.08 -0.65 14.93
CA GLN A 90 -27.12 -0.90 16.02
C GLN A 90 -26.46 -2.28 15.88
N GLN A 91 -27.23 -3.31 15.53
CA GLN A 91 -26.68 -4.65 15.31
C GLN A 91 -25.72 -4.68 14.12
N ARG A 92 -26.04 -3.98 13.03
CA ARG A 92 -25.14 -3.84 11.86
C ARG A 92 -23.84 -3.13 12.22
N LEU A 93 -23.89 -2.03 12.96
CA LEU A 93 -22.71 -1.30 13.40
C LEU A 93 -21.84 -2.14 14.35
N ALA A 94 -22.46 -2.89 15.27
CA ALA A 94 -21.76 -3.81 16.15
C ALA A 94 -21.01 -4.89 15.35
N SER A 95 -21.68 -5.53 14.39
CA SER A 95 -21.04 -6.53 13.52
C SER A 95 -19.94 -5.95 12.63
N ALA A 96 -20.07 -4.69 12.17
CA ALA A 96 -19.02 -4.02 11.39
C ALA A 96 -17.79 -3.71 12.25
N ASN A 97 -18.00 -3.22 13.48
CA ASN A 97 -16.92 -2.96 14.43
C ASN A 97 -16.18 -4.25 14.82
N GLU A 98 -16.90 -5.35 15.02
CA GLU A 98 -16.30 -6.65 15.31
C GLU A 98 -15.43 -7.15 14.14
N ARG A 99 -15.91 -7.02 12.90
CA ARG A 99 -15.10 -7.35 11.70
C ARG A 99 -13.85 -6.50 11.60
N ASN A 100 -13.97 -5.19 11.86
CA ASN A 100 -12.83 -4.28 11.84
C ASN A 100 -11.81 -4.62 12.94
N ALA A 101 -12.26 -4.97 14.15
CA ALA A 101 -11.40 -5.44 15.22
C ALA A 101 -10.65 -6.73 14.86
N ILE A 102 -11.34 -7.70 14.27
CA ILE A 102 -10.73 -8.95 13.78
C ILE A 102 -9.69 -8.64 12.69
N THR A 103 -10.01 -7.75 11.76
CA THR A 103 -9.10 -7.37 10.66
C THR A 103 -7.86 -6.67 11.20
N ASN A 104 -8.03 -5.75 12.16
CA ASN A 104 -6.91 -5.06 12.82
C ASN A 104 -6.04 -6.03 13.61
N GLN A 105 -6.63 -6.98 14.32
CA GLN A 105 -5.88 -8.02 15.04
C GLN A 105 -5.12 -8.93 14.08
N GLN A 106 -5.73 -9.33 12.95
CA GLN A 106 -5.07 -10.09 11.90
C GLN A 106 -3.90 -9.31 11.29
N ASN A 107 -4.08 -8.02 11.01
CA ASN A 107 -3.01 -7.15 10.51
C ASN A 107 -1.87 -6.98 11.52
N ALA A 108 -2.18 -6.85 12.82
CA ALA A 108 -1.18 -6.76 13.87
C ALA A 108 -0.38 -8.07 14.03
N ALA A 109 -1.08 -9.22 14.06
CA ALA A 109 -0.46 -10.55 14.11
C ALA A 109 0.39 -10.80 12.85
N ALA A 110 -0.11 -10.36 11.71
CA ALA A 110 0.64 -10.37 10.47
C ALA A 110 1.92 -9.53 10.64
N ASN A 111 1.85 -8.26 11.03
CA ASN A 111 3.04 -7.42 11.18
C ASN A 111 4.09 -8.03 12.12
N MET A 112 3.67 -8.63 13.23
CA MET A 112 4.58 -9.38 14.11
C MET A 112 5.21 -10.60 13.41
N ALA A 113 4.42 -11.40 12.68
CA ALA A 113 4.95 -12.55 11.95
C ALA A 113 5.96 -12.15 10.85
N ASN A 114 5.73 -11.03 10.16
CA ASN A 114 6.72 -10.51 9.19
C ASN A 114 8.00 -10.05 9.89
N ALA A 115 7.89 -9.38 11.05
CA ALA A 115 9.07 -8.99 11.81
C ALA A 115 9.90 -10.21 12.25
N VAL A 116 9.23 -11.31 12.63
CA VAL A 116 9.89 -12.57 12.98
C VAL A 116 10.54 -13.21 11.76
N ILE A 117 9.82 -13.35 10.64
CA ILE A 117 10.39 -13.99 9.44
C ILE A 117 11.53 -13.14 8.86
N ALA A 118 11.41 -11.81 8.82
CA ALA A 118 12.49 -10.93 8.43
C ALA A 118 13.71 -11.07 9.36
N SER A 119 13.48 -11.24 10.67
CA SER A 119 14.54 -11.52 11.63
C SER A 119 15.18 -12.89 11.41
N ASP A 120 14.41 -13.92 11.09
CA ASP A 120 14.91 -15.28 10.84
C ASP A 120 15.70 -15.34 9.53
N ALA A 121 15.19 -14.70 8.48
CA ALA A 121 15.88 -14.57 7.20
C ALA A 121 17.18 -13.78 7.36
N MET A 122 17.17 -12.76 8.19
CA MET A 122 18.37 -12.01 8.56
C MET A 122 19.37 -12.87 9.34
N ASN A 123 18.92 -13.65 10.32
CA ASN A 123 19.78 -14.57 11.07
C ASN A 123 20.39 -15.63 10.14
N ALA A 124 19.60 -16.18 9.21
CA ALA A 124 20.08 -17.11 8.19
C ALA A 124 21.16 -16.47 7.31
N PHE A 125 20.92 -15.24 6.84
CA PHE A 125 21.90 -14.48 6.07
C PHE A 125 23.18 -14.21 6.87
N MET A 126 23.06 -13.80 8.14
CA MET A 126 24.22 -13.56 9.00
C MET A 126 25.07 -14.83 9.17
N ARG A 127 24.45 -16.00 9.36
CA ARG A 127 25.18 -17.28 9.39
C ARG A 127 25.91 -17.58 8.09
N LEU A 128 25.26 -17.36 6.94
CA LEU A 128 25.91 -17.51 5.63
C LEU A 128 27.05 -16.51 5.45
N SER A 129 26.90 -15.30 5.98
CA SER A 129 27.94 -14.28 5.96
C SER A 129 29.15 -14.72 6.79
N GLU A 130 28.95 -15.31 7.97
CA GLU A 130 30.00 -15.87 8.84
C GLU A 130 30.73 -17.03 8.17
N GLU A 131 29.99 -17.93 7.52
CA GLU A 131 30.54 -19.01 6.72
C GLU A 131 31.39 -18.46 5.57
N TYR A 132 30.91 -17.42 4.88
CA TYR A 132 31.68 -16.69 3.88
C TYR A 132 32.97 -16.09 4.45
N LEU A 133 32.95 -15.50 5.66
CA LEU A 133 34.17 -14.98 6.30
C LEU A 133 35.18 -16.10 6.53
N THR A 134 34.70 -17.25 7.03
CA THR A 134 35.51 -18.42 7.34
C THR A 134 36.17 -18.96 6.07
N ASN A 135 35.39 -19.17 5.01
CA ASN A 135 35.88 -19.62 3.71
C ASN A 135 36.91 -18.64 3.12
N LEU A 136 36.63 -17.34 3.21
CA LEU A 136 37.57 -16.32 2.74
C LEU A 136 38.89 -16.33 3.51
N SER A 137 38.84 -16.53 4.84
CA SER A 137 40.04 -16.61 5.67
C SER A 137 40.91 -17.82 5.31
N ALA A 138 40.28 -18.99 5.10
CA ALA A 138 40.96 -20.21 4.68
C ALA A 138 41.60 -20.04 3.29
N LEU A 139 40.86 -19.45 2.33
CA LEU A 139 41.38 -19.16 0.99
C LEU A 139 42.57 -18.19 1.04
N ASN A 140 42.50 -17.15 1.87
CA ASN A 140 43.59 -16.19 2.01
C ASN A 140 44.83 -16.83 2.65
N GLU A 141 44.66 -17.73 3.62
CA GLU A 141 45.77 -18.48 4.19
C GLU A 141 46.39 -19.42 3.15
N GLN A 142 45.57 -20.11 2.35
CA GLN A 142 46.06 -20.93 1.24
C GLN A 142 46.81 -20.08 0.21
N LYS A 143 46.32 -18.89 -0.14
CA LYS A 143 47.02 -17.94 -1.03
C LYS A 143 48.36 -17.51 -0.44
N ARG A 144 48.45 -17.26 0.87
CA ARG A 144 49.71 -16.94 1.56
C ARG A 144 50.68 -18.10 1.52
N GLN A 145 50.21 -19.33 1.74
CA GLN A 145 51.04 -20.53 1.62
C GLN A 145 51.54 -20.73 0.19
N ASN A 146 50.67 -20.56 -0.82
CA ASN A 146 51.03 -20.61 -2.22
C ASN A 146 52.01 -19.49 -2.59
N ALA A 147 51.86 -18.27 -2.07
CA ALA A 147 52.81 -17.19 -2.27
C ALA A 147 54.16 -17.48 -1.62
N LYS A 148 54.19 -18.10 -0.43
CA LYS A 148 55.45 -18.57 0.20
C LYS A 148 56.12 -19.66 -0.65
N LEU A 149 55.34 -20.61 -1.19
CA LEU A 149 55.83 -21.63 -2.11
C LEU A 149 56.32 -21.01 -3.43
N ALA A 150 55.61 -20.03 -3.96
CA ALA A 150 56.00 -19.29 -5.15
C ALA A 150 57.29 -18.51 -4.92
N VAL A 151 57.43 -17.77 -3.81
CA VAL A 151 58.69 -17.11 -3.43
C VAL A 151 59.82 -18.12 -3.25
N LYS A 152 59.55 -19.32 -2.72
CA LYS A 152 60.56 -20.38 -2.62
C LYS A 152 60.97 -20.92 -3.99
N ASN A 153 60.00 -21.17 -4.89
CA ASN A 153 60.25 -21.59 -6.27
C ASN A 153 60.96 -20.49 -7.07
N THR A 154 60.50 -19.25 -6.98
CA THR A 154 61.17 -18.08 -7.56
C THR A 154 62.55 -17.94 -6.97
N ARG A 155 62.78 -18.08 -5.66
CA ARG A 155 64.14 -18.01 -5.09
C ARG A 155 65.05 -19.12 -5.63
N LEU A 156 64.53 -20.33 -5.87
CA LEU A 156 65.26 -21.41 -6.52
C LEU A 156 65.56 -21.09 -7.99
N HIS A 157 64.61 -20.52 -8.74
CA HIS A 157 64.79 -20.09 -10.12
C HIS A 157 65.68 -18.84 -10.26
N THR A 158 65.57 -17.88 -9.36
CA THR A 158 66.40 -16.68 -9.27
C THR A 158 67.80 -17.03 -8.75
N GLN A 159 68.00 -18.09 -7.97
CA GLN A 159 69.35 -18.62 -7.71
C GLN A 159 69.99 -19.19 -8.99
N LEU A 160 69.19 -19.66 -9.94
CA LEU A 160 69.62 -20.10 -11.27
C LEU A 160 69.84 -18.92 -12.24
N GLU A 161 69.03 -17.85 -12.14
CA GLU A 161 69.07 -16.67 -13.03
C GLU A 161 69.91 -15.49 -12.49
N ALA A 162 70.22 -15.44 -11.19
CA ALA A 162 71.06 -14.40 -10.58
C ALA A 162 72.56 -14.59 -10.84
N GLU A 163 72.95 -15.64 -11.57
CA GLU A 163 74.21 -15.64 -12.32
C GLU A 163 74.17 -14.70 -13.53
N GLN A 164 73.01 -14.28 -14.03
CA GLN A 164 72.90 -13.73 -15.39
C GLN A 164 72.57 -12.24 -15.54
N SER A 165 72.04 -11.49 -14.59
CA SER A 165 72.07 -10.01 -14.68
C SER A 165 71.59 -9.28 -13.44
N ARG A 166 72.36 -8.26 -13.04
CA ARG A 166 71.99 -7.27 -12.02
C ARG A 166 71.50 -5.98 -12.69
N SER A 167 70.51 -5.38 -12.03
CA SER A 167 70.16 -3.94 -11.99
C SER A 167 69.04 -3.48 -12.94
N ARG A 168 67.91 -2.99 -12.38
CA ARG A 168 67.66 -1.57 -12.07
C ARG A 168 66.22 -1.37 -11.57
N ASP A 169 66.09 -0.71 -10.41
CA ASP A 169 64.81 -0.17 -9.91
C ASP A 169 64.77 1.35 -10.06
N ARG A 170 63.61 1.88 -10.50
CA ARG A 170 63.22 3.29 -10.33
C ARG A 170 61.77 3.34 -9.84
N LYS A 171 61.55 4.08 -8.74
CA LYS A 171 60.22 4.43 -8.22
C LYS A 171 59.68 5.71 -8.90
N PRO A 172 58.36 5.81 -9.18
CA PRO A 172 57.76 7.06 -9.65
C PRO A 172 57.36 7.99 -8.50
N TRP A 173 57.39 9.28 -8.83
CA TRP A 173 57.06 10.46 -8.02
C TRP A 173 55.55 10.58 -7.74
N VAL A 174 55.19 11.10 -6.57
CA VAL A 174 53.80 11.29 -6.09
C VAL A 174 53.48 12.79 -6.08
N GLY A 175 52.66 13.23 -7.03
CA GLY A 175 52.02 14.55 -7.03
C GLY A 175 50.58 14.47 -6.50
N PRO A 176 49.92 15.60 -6.22
CA PRO A 176 48.51 15.62 -5.80
C PRO A 176 47.57 15.20 -6.94
N ALA A 177 46.47 14.52 -6.59
CA ALA A 177 45.55 13.97 -7.56
C ALA A 177 44.89 15.02 -8.47
N ARG A 178 44.76 14.71 -9.76
CA ARG A 178 44.12 15.54 -10.79
C ARG A 178 42.61 15.69 -10.59
N ILE A 179 41.99 14.81 -9.80
CA ILE A 179 40.59 14.88 -9.45
C ILE A 179 40.35 14.31 -8.04
N SER A 180 39.42 14.93 -7.30
CA SER A 180 38.94 14.46 -6.00
C SER A 180 37.64 13.66 -6.12
N GLN A 181 37.37 12.80 -5.14
CA GLN A 181 36.12 12.04 -5.04
C GLN A 181 34.87 12.95 -5.03
N ALA A 182 34.95 14.12 -4.37
CA ALA A 182 33.89 15.13 -4.37
C ALA A 182 33.67 15.77 -5.75
N GLN A 183 34.71 15.85 -6.60
CA GLN A 183 34.54 16.29 -7.99
C GLN A 183 33.86 15.21 -8.84
N LEU A 184 34.20 13.92 -8.66
CA LEU A 184 33.51 12.82 -9.35
C LEU A 184 32.02 12.77 -8.99
N LEU A 185 31.67 12.91 -7.71
CA LEU A 185 30.28 12.99 -7.26
C LEU A 185 29.54 14.19 -7.88
N ARG A 186 30.19 15.34 -8.01
CA ARG A 186 29.60 16.51 -8.70
C ARG A 186 29.39 16.26 -10.19
N ILE A 187 30.31 15.56 -10.86
CA ILE A 187 30.16 15.21 -12.27
C ILE A 187 28.95 14.29 -12.48
N LEU A 188 28.76 13.31 -11.60
CA LEU A 188 27.61 12.40 -11.67
C LEU A 188 26.26 13.08 -11.39
N ASN A 189 26.25 14.22 -10.70
CA ASN A 189 25.05 15.01 -10.44
C ASN A 189 24.75 16.07 -11.53
N ILE A 190 25.55 16.16 -12.60
CA ILE A 190 25.26 17.08 -13.70
C ILE A 190 23.94 16.66 -14.38
N ASN A 191 23.15 17.66 -14.78
CA ASN A 191 21.82 17.57 -15.39
C ASN A 191 20.70 17.06 -14.47
N LEU A 192 20.93 17.09 -13.15
CA LEU A 192 19.95 16.64 -12.17
C LEU A 192 19.63 17.76 -11.19
N ASP A 193 18.35 17.85 -10.84
CA ASP A 193 17.80 18.81 -9.89
C ASP A 193 17.80 18.27 -8.45
N PHE A 194 18.21 17.02 -8.26
CA PHE A 194 18.36 16.35 -6.97
C PHE A 194 19.77 15.76 -6.78
N ASP A 195 20.09 15.39 -5.53
CA ASP A 195 21.34 14.71 -5.19
C ASP A 195 21.21 13.19 -5.33
N LEU A 196 21.99 12.59 -6.24
CA LEU A 196 22.09 11.14 -6.41
C LEU A 196 22.44 10.38 -5.15
N SER A 197 23.13 11.02 -4.20
CA SER A 197 23.54 10.36 -2.96
C SER A 197 22.38 10.03 -2.00
N ALA A 198 21.18 10.55 -2.31
CA ALA A 198 19.96 10.28 -1.57
C ALA A 198 19.04 9.24 -2.25
N VAL A 199 19.16 9.03 -3.56
CA VAL A 199 18.21 8.23 -4.37
C VAL A 199 17.99 6.85 -3.78
N ASP A 200 19.06 6.08 -3.58
CA ASP A 200 18.95 4.71 -3.09
C ASP A 200 18.31 4.61 -1.69
N LYS A 201 18.44 5.66 -0.87
CA LYS A 201 17.80 5.72 0.45
C LYS A 201 16.32 6.05 0.35
N VAL A 202 15.96 6.93 -0.59
CA VAL A 202 14.57 7.27 -0.89
C VAL A 202 13.87 6.03 -1.43
N ASP A 203 14.42 5.37 -2.45
CA ASP A 203 13.84 4.14 -3.03
C ASP A 203 13.63 3.06 -1.95
N MET A 204 14.65 2.80 -1.12
CA MET A 204 14.52 1.80 -0.06
C MET A 204 13.50 2.18 1.01
N ALA A 205 13.31 3.47 1.29
CA ALA A 205 12.28 3.95 2.20
C ALA A 205 10.88 3.76 1.60
N GLU A 206 10.67 4.16 0.35
CA GLU A 206 9.40 3.99 -0.37
C GLU A 206 9.01 2.51 -0.54
N ILE A 207 10.00 1.66 -0.85
CA ILE A 207 9.82 0.21 -0.89
C ILE A 207 9.41 -0.32 0.48
N SER A 208 10.08 0.12 1.55
CA SER A 208 9.76 -0.32 2.92
C SER A 208 8.37 0.12 3.36
N ASP A 209 7.98 1.36 3.03
CA ASP A 209 6.66 1.91 3.36
C ASP A 209 5.54 1.21 2.58
N SER A 210 5.85 0.71 1.38
CA SER A 210 4.94 -0.08 0.55
C SER A 210 4.74 -1.53 1.02
N ALA A 211 5.44 -1.99 2.07
CA ALA A 211 5.38 -3.38 2.52
C ALA A 211 3.96 -3.86 2.87
N ALA A 212 3.09 -2.97 3.37
CA ALA A 212 1.71 -3.30 3.70
C ALA A 212 0.83 -3.56 2.45
N LEU A 213 1.26 -3.08 1.28
CA LEU A 213 0.53 -3.20 0.01
C LEU A 213 0.89 -4.48 -0.75
N VAL A 214 2.04 -5.10 -0.43
CA VAL A 214 2.54 -6.31 -1.07
C VAL A 214 1.89 -7.55 -0.46
N ASN A 215 1.54 -8.54 -1.27
CA ASN A 215 0.90 -9.77 -0.80
C ASN A 215 1.78 -10.54 0.21
N ARG A 216 1.23 -10.85 1.39
CA ARG A 216 1.90 -11.57 2.48
C ARG A 216 2.45 -12.94 2.11
N ARG A 217 1.75 -13.70 1.27
CA ARG A 217 2.23 -15.01 0.81
C ARG A 217 3.45 -14.83 -0.09
N ASP A 218 3.46 -13.81 -0.93
CA ASP A 218 4.60 -13.53 -1.80
C ASP A 218 5.80 -12.96 -1.01
N GLN A 219 5.56 -12.17 0.05
CA GLN A 219 6.60 -11.77 1.01
C GLN A 219 7.26 -12.98 1.66
N GLY A 220 6.47 -13.89 2.25
CA GLY A 220 7.01 -15.12 2.87
C GLY A 220 7.77 -16.01 1.89
N ARG A 221 7.37 -16.04 0.61
CA ARG A 221 8.11 -16.75 -0.44
C ARG A 221 9.45 -16.09 -0.76
N ALA A 222 9.50 -14.76 -0.84
CA ALA A 222 10.74 -14.03 -1.06
C ALA A 222 11.69 -14.16 0.14
N GLU A 223 11.17 -14.10 1.36
CA GLU A 223 11.95 -14.28 2.58
C GLU A 223 12.58 -15.69 2.63
N ASN A 224 11.87 -16.72 2.18
CA ASN A 224 12.38 -18.09 2.10
C ASN A 224 13.52 -18.27 1.08
N LEU A 225 13.83 -17.27 0.26
CA LEU A 225 14.95 -17.32 -0.68
C LEU A 225 16.30 -17.50 0.03
N VAL A 226 16.45 -17.00 1.26
CA VAL A 226 17.66 -17.22 2.07
C VAL A 226 17.92 -18.70 2.37
N GLU A 227 16.88 -19.53 2.35
CA GLU A 227 16.99 -20.97 2.59
C GLU A 227 17.31 -21.76 1.32
N ASN A 228 17.21 -21.13 0.14
CA ASN A 228 17.48 -21.74 -1.15
C ASN A 228 18.98 -22.08 -1.31
N ALA A 229 19.27 -23.29 -1.83
CA ALA A 229 20.63 -23.79 -1.98
C ALA A 229 21.50 -22.94 -2.93
N GLN A 230 20.95 -22.44 -4.05
CA GLN A 230 21.69 -21.61 -5.00
C GLN A 230 21.96 -20.22 -4.42
N PHE A 231 20.98 -19.65 -3.70
CA PHE A 231 21.19 -18.38 -2.98
C PHE A 231 22.28 -18.54 -1.91
N LYS A 232 22.21 -19.59 -1.09
CA LYS A 232 23.25 -19.94 -0.11
C LYS A 232 24.62 -20.06 -0.76
N GLN A 233 24.71 -20.86 -1.84
CA GLN A 233 25.94 -21.06 -2.58
C GLN A 233 26.49 -19.74 -3.14
N TRP A 234 25.64 -18.90 -3.72
CA TRP A 234 26.00 -17.58 -4.24
C TRP A 234 26.55 -16.67 -3.14
N VAL A 235 25.91 -16.61 -1.97
CA VAL A 235 26.38 -15.80 -0.82
C VAL A 235 27.73 -16.29 -0.32
N VAL A 236 27.93 -17.60 -0.13
CA VAL A 236 29.17 -18.15 0.46
C VAL A 236 30.33 -18.28 -0.54
N ARG A 237 30.09 -18.09 -1.84
CA ARG A 237 31.13 -18.23 -2.86
C ARG A 237 32.23 -17.18 -2.70
N THR A 238 33.48 -17.61 -2.60
CA THR A 238 34.68 -16.75 -2.54
C THR A 238 35.27 -16.42 -3.90
N SER A 239 34.46 -16.48 -4.95
CA SER A 239 34.78 -16.00 -6.29
C SER A 239 33.70 -15.01 -6.72
N SER A 240 34.01 -14.16 -7.70
CA SER A 240 32.98 -13.34 -8.32
C SER A 240 31.91 -14.23 -8.95
N THR A 241 30.65 -13.85 -8.84
CA THR A 241 29.52 -14.66 -9.27
C THR A 241 28.24 -13.83 -9.38
N GLU A 242 27.34 -14.31 -10.22
CA GLU A 242 26.04 -13.73 -10.46
C GLU A 242 24.92 -14.66 -10.00
N LEU A 243 23.76 -14.09 -9.73
CA LEU A 243 22.53 -14.81 -9.47
C LEU A 243 21.35 -14.02 -10.02
N LEU A 244 20.55 -14.64 -10.88
CA LEU A 244 19.27 -14.10 -11.34
C LEU A 244 18.12 -14.87 -10.68
N VAL A 245 17.26 -14.16 -9.96
CA VAL A 245 16.09 -14.74 -9.28
C VAL A 245 14.83 -14.32 -10.02
N HIS A 246 14.06 -15.31 -10.46
CA HIS A 246 12.79 -15.09 -11.15
C HIS A 246 11.64 -15.25 -10.16
N GLY A 247 11.04 -14.15 -9.74
CA GLY A 247 9.84 -14.14 -8.93
C GLY A 247 8.60 -14.48 -9.74
N HIS A 248 8.04 -15.67 -9.57
CA HIS A 248 6.66 -15.91 -10.01
C HIS A 248 5.67 -15.33 -8.99
N MET A 249 5.56 -14.00 -8.99
CA MET A 249 4.69 -13.24 -8.08
C MET A 249 3.44 -12.77 -8.82
N LYS A 250 2.34 -12.62 -8.08
CA LYS A 250 1.17 -11.96 -8.63
C LYS A 250 1.50 -10.48 -8.87
N PRO A 251 0.94 -9.86 -9.92
CA PRO A 251 1.07 -8.41 -10.10
C PRO A 251 0.67 -7.69 -8.82
N SER A 252 1.58 -6.86 -8.32
CA SER A 252 1.31 -6.00 -7.17
C SER A 252 0.41 -4.85 -7.60
N ARG A 253 -0.29 -4.24 -6.63
CA ARG A 253 -1.05 -3.00 -6.88
C ARG A 253 -0.14 -1.77 -7.01
N THR A 254 1.13 -1.94 -6.71
CA THR A 254 2.21 -0.95 -6.76
C THR A 254 3.34 -1.48 -7.65
N SER A 255 4.30 -0.63 -8.02
CA SER A 255 5.54 -1.08 -8.68
C SER A 255 6.42 -1.93 -7.76
N VAL A 256 6.27 -1.80 -6.44
CA VAL A 256 7.01 -2.55 -5.42
C VAL A 256 6.53 -4.01 -5.34
N THR A 257 7.48 -4.96 -5.40
CA THR A 257 7.23 -6.40 -5.28
C THR A 257 7.83 -6.97 -3.99
N ALA A 258 7.50 -8.22 -3.65
CA ALA A 258 8.11 -8.87 -2.49
C ALA A 258 9.62 -9.17 -2.69
N LEU A 259 10.08 -9.28 -3.95
CA LEU A 259 11.52 -9.32 -4.23
C LEU A 259 12.18 -7.96 -4.02
N SER A 260 11.50 -6.85 -4.34
CA SER A 260 12.01 -5.50 -4.02
C SER A 260 12.18 -5.29 -2.51
N LEU A 261 11.21 -5.73 -1.70
CA LEU A 261 11.32 -5.72 -0.24
C LEU A 261 12.52 -6.53 0.26
N PHE A 262 12.71 -7.73 -0.29
CA PHE A 262 13.83 -8.60 0.02
C PHE A 262 15.18 -7.98 -0.38
N SER A 263 15.29 -7.41 -1.59
CA SER A 263 16.45 -6.66 -2.08
C SER A 263 16.84 -5.54 -1.11
N ALA A 264 15.88 -4.67 -0.77
CA ALA A 264 16.10 -3.55 0.13
C ALA A 264 16.57 -4.02 1.51
N ALA A 265 15.96 -5.07 2.05
CA ALA A 265 16.36 -5.67 3.32
C ALA A 265 17.82 -6.18 3.26
N ILE A 266 18.20 -6.93 2.21
CA ILE A 266 19.56 -7.44 2.07
C ILE A 266 20.57 -6.31 1.96
N VAL A 267 20.33 -5.33 1.08
CA VAL A 267 21.26 -4.21 0.84
C VAL A 267 21.47 -3.43 2.13
N ARG A 268 20.39 -3.10 2.86
CA ARG A 268 20.46 -2.41 4.15
C ARG A 268 21.35 -3.14 5.15
N ASN A 269 21.24 -4.45 5.21
CA ASN A 269 21.98 -5.28 6.15
C ASN A 269 23.44 -5.47 5.75
N MET A 270 23.73 -5.69 4.46
CA MET A 270 25.10 -5.78 3.96
C MET A 270 25.87 -4.49 4.25
N ARG A 271 25.23 -3.32 4.14
CA ARG A 271 25.85 -2.02 4.46
C ARG A 271 26.24 -1.85 5.93
N GLN A 272 25.74 -2.69 6.84
CA GLN A 272 26.15 -2.66 8.26
C GLN A 272 27.49 -3.37 8.51
N VAL A 273 28.03 -4.05 7.50
CA VAL A 273 29.26 -4.85 7.63
C VAL A 273 30.38 -4.15 6.87
N ASP A 274 31.41 -3.66 7.58
CA ASP A 274 32.49 -2.82 7.02
C ASP A 274 33.22 -3.39 5.79
N ARG A 275 33.27 -4.73 5.67
CA ARG A 275 33.91 -5.42 4.53
C ARG A 275 33.02 -5.54 3.31
N PHE A 276 31.75 -5.17 3.41
CA PHE A 276 30.80 -5.23 2.32
C PHE A 276 30.51 -3.82 1.81
N CYS A 277 30.64 -3.65 0.50
CA CYS A 277 30.11 -2.49 -0.21
C CYS A 277 28.88 -2.98 -0.97
N ALA A 278 27.69 -2.52 -0.58
CA ALA A 278 26.44 -2.97 -1.18
C ALA A 278 25.74 -1.81 -1.87
N VAL A 279 25.74 -1.86 -3.19
CA VAL A 279 25.11 -0.89 -4.09
C VAL A 279 23.85 -1.49 -4.69
N ALA A 280 22.81 -0.68 -4.88
CA ALA A 280 21.53 -1.16 -5.38
C ALA A 280 20.85 -0.17 -6.31
N PHE A 281 20.11 -0.66 -7.29
CA PHE A 281 19.24 0.15 -8.12
C PHE A 281 17.89 -0.55 -8.28
N PHE A 282 16.80 0.17 -8.02
CA PHE A 282 15.44 -0.35 -8.06
C PHE A 282 14.74 0.15 -9.31
N CYS A 283 14.85 -0.59 -10.41
CA CYS A 283 14.36 -0.17 -11.73
C CYS A 283 12.86 0.16 -11.71
N GLY A 284 12.07 -0.55 -10.89
CA GLY A 284 10.64 -0.30 -10.73
C GLY A 284 10.28 1.02 -10.03
N GLN A 285 11.24 1.74 -9.45
CA GLN A 285 11.03 3.11 -8.93
C GLN A 285 11.35 4.19 -9.98
N HIS A 286 11.96 3.81 -11.10
CA HIS A 286 12.44 4.73 -12.14
C HIS A 286 11.86 4.38 -13.51
N THR A 287 10.53 4.39 -13.60
CA THR A 287 9.78 4.00 -14.80
C THR A 287 9.18 5.17 -15.56
N ASP A 288 9.10 6.34 -14.93
CA ASP A 288 8.45 7.50 -15.52
C ASP A 288 9.28 8.06 -16.69
N LEU A 289 8.60 8.52 -17.75
CA LEU A 289 9.27 9.00 -18.96
C LEU A 289 10.12 10.25 -18.70
N ASP A 290 9.71 11.08 -17.74
CA ASP A 290 10.39 12.32 -17.36
C ASP A 290 11.40 12.11 -16.22
N ASP A 291 11.54 10.89 -15.69
CA ASP A 291 12.54 10.59 -14.66
C ASP A 291 13.94 10.51 -15.30
N PRO A 292 14.89 11.36 -14.88
CA PRO A 292 16.23 11.40 -15.45
C PRO A 292 17.10 10.17 -15.10
N LEU A 293 16.62 9.26 -14.25
CA LEU A 293 17.23 7.96 -13.97
C LEU A 293 16.59 6.81 -14.75
N THR A 294 15.63 7.09 -15.62
CA THR A 294 15.05 6.04 -16.47
C THR A 294 16.07 5.56 -17.51
N GLY A 295 16.16 4.24 -17.70
CA GLY A 295 17.07 3.63 -18.68
C GLY A 295 18.41 3.20 -18.09
N GLY A 296 19.43 3.00 -18.93
CA GLY A 296 20.75 2.52 -18.51
C GLY A 296 21.59 3.57 -17.78
N ILE A 297 21.32 4.86 -18.03
CA ILE A 297 22.04 5.99 -17.40
C ILE A 297 21.80 6.01 -15.88
N GLY A 298 20.56 5.79 -15.43
CA GLY A 298 20.23 5.79 -14.00
C GLY A 298 20.97 4.75 -13.17
N PRO A 299 20.91 3.44 -13.50
CA PRO A 299 21.65 2.40 -12.82
C PRO A 299 23.13 2.73 -12.74
N ILE A 300 23.78 3.08 -13.85
CA ILE A 300 25.23 3.26 -13.83
C ILE A 300 25.65 4.50 -13.02
N LYS A 301 24.91 5.62 -13.11
CA LYS A 301 25.21 6.82 -12.29
C LYS A 301 24.93 6.56 -10.81
N SER A 302 23.81 5.92 -10.49
CA SER A 302 23.42 5.61 -9.11
C SER A 302 24.40 4.64 -8.45
N LEU A 303 24.71 3.51 -9.09
CA LEU A 303 25.66 2.52 -8.58
C LEU A 303 27.06 3.13 -8.39
N THR A 304 27.52 3.95 -9.34
CA THR A 304 28.81 4.66 -9.23
C THR A 304 28.82 5.65 -8.07
N THR A 305 27.72 6.39 -7.88
CA THR A 305 27.59 7.34 -6.78
C THR A 305 27.61 6.63 -5.43
N GLN A 306 26.86 5.54 -5.30
CA GLN A 306 26.84 4.73 -4.08
C GLN A 306 28.21 4.14 -3.77
N LEU A 307 28.94 3.65 -4.78
CA LEU A 307 30.31 3.15 -4.64
C LEU A 307 31.26 4.23 -4.10
N LEU A 308 31.23 5.43 -4.70
CA LEU A 308 32.01 6.59 -4.25
C LEU A 308 31.56 7.12 -2.88
N ARG A 309 30.39 6.75 -2.38
CA ARG A 309 29.92 7.15 -1.04
C ARG A 309 30.33 6.17 0.03
N GLN A 310 30.35 4.88 -0.30
CA GLN A 310 30.66 3.80 0.63
C GLN A 310 32.16 3.49 0.71
N HIS A 311 32.92 3.78 -0.35
CA HIS A 311 34.36 3.53 -0.39
C HIS A 311 35.16 4.83 -0.52
N GLY A 312 36.23 4.95 0.28
CA GLY A 312 37.21 6.03 0.17
C GLY A 312 38.35 5.63 -0.75
N PHE A 313 38.43 6.29 -1.91
CA PHE A 313 39.54 6.13 -2.85
C PHE A 313 40.66 7.09 -2.49
N ASP A 314 41.91 6.64 -2.61
CA ASP A 314 43.07 7.50 -2.41
C ASP A 314 43.41 8.30 -3.68
N ASP A 315 44.30 9.28 -3.52
CA ASP A 315 44.72 10.17 -4.60
C ASP A 315 45.34 9.41 -5.78
N ALA A 316 46.05 8.31 -5.53
CA ALA A 316 46.70 7.52 -6.58
C ALA A 316 45.68 6.69 -7.39
N ASP A 317 44.60 6.25 -6.76
CA ASP A 317 43.48 5.62 -7.44
C ASP A 317 42.74 6.62 -8.31
N LEU A 318 42.41 7.79 -7.78
CA LEU A 318 41.69 8.86 -8.49
C LEU A 318 42.51 9.44 -9.65
N ASP A 319 43.84 9.51 -9.52
CA ASP A 319 44.72 9.92 -10.62
C ASP A 319 44.66 8.98 -11.82
N LYS A 320 44.52 7.68 -11.55
CA LYS A 320 44.41 6.69 -12.62
C LYS A 320 42.99 6.67 -13.21
N VAL A 321 41.96 6.94 -12.41
CA VAL A 321 40.61 7.24 -12.94
C VAL A 321 40.68 8.39 -13.96
N ALA A 322 41.39 9.47 -13.62
CA ALA A 322 41.56 10.61 -14.53
C ALA A 322 42.41 10.31 -15.79
N GLN A 323 43.14 9.19 -15.83
CA GLN A 323 43.90 8.74 -16.99
C GLN A 323 43.10 7.76 -17.86
N GLU A 324 42.24 6.95 -17.25
CA GLU A 324 41.51 5.86 -17.90
C GLU A 324 40.08 6.26 -18.35
N VAL A 325 39.56 7.41 -17.89
CA VAL A 325 38.20 7.90 -18.18
C VAL A 325 38.26 9.29 -18.80
N ASN A 326 37.44 9.55 -19.82
CA ASN A 326 37.28 10.88 -20.41
C ASN A 326 36.41 11.80 -19.52
N LEU A 327 36.96 12.19 -18.37
CA LEU A 327 36.30 13.08 -17.42
C LEU A 327 35.91 14.46 -18.02
N PRO A 328 36.67 15.06 -18.95
CA PRO A 328 36.23 16.29 -19.63
C PRO A 328 34.88 16.15 -20.36
N LEU A 329 34.61 15.00 -21.00
CA LEU A 329 33.33 14.74 -21.67
C LEU A 329 32.17 14.65 -20.66
N LEU A 330 32.37 13.92 -19.55
CA LEU A 330 31.35 13.85 -18.50
C LEU A 330 31.11 15.22 -17.83
N LYS A 331 32.18 16.01 -17.67
CA LYS A 331 32.10 17.38 -17.11
C LYS A 331 31.34 18.36 -18.00
N SER A 332 31.27 18.13 -19.31
CA SER A 332 30.50 19.00 -20.22
C SER A 332 29.00 18.75 -20.13
N GLY A 333 28.55 17.80 -19.30
CA GLY A 333 27.15 17.41 -19.16
C GLY A 333 26.66 16.52 -20.31
N VAL A 334 27.56 15.96 -21.12
CA VAL A 334 27.20 14.94 -22.10
C VAL A 334 27.09 13.60 -21.38
N GLU A 335 25.90 13.00 -21.39
CA GLU A 335 25.66 11.70 -20.78
C GLU A 335 26.14 10.59 -21.72
N ASP A 336 27.42 10.23 -21.59
CA ASP A 336 28.03 9.16 -22.35
C ASP A 336 28.07 7.86 -21.54
N ILE A 337 27.26 6.88 -21.95
CA ILE A 337 27.12 5.59 -21.25
C ILE A 337 28.42 4.80 -21.24
N GLU A 338 29.24 4.88 -22.29
CA GLU A 338 30.52 4.16 -22.33
C GLU A 338 31.47 4.72 -21.28
N GLN A 339 31.56 6.04 -21.17
CA GLN A 339 32.38 6.69 -20.16
C GLN A 339 31.85 6.45 -18.75
N LEU A 340 30.53 6.36 -18.55
CA LEU A 340 29.94 6.03 -17.25
C LEU A 340 30.21 4.57 -16.86
N CYS A 341 30.04 3.61 -17.77
CA CYS A 341 30.40 2.21 -17.55
C CYS A 341 31.89 2.05 -17.26
N GLN A 342 32.74 2.73 -18.04
CA GLN A 342 34.18 2.72 -17.84
C GLN A 342 34.56 3.33 -16.49
N LEU A 343 33.93 4.42 -16.07
CA LEU A 343 34.15 5.02 -14.75
C LEU A 343 33.83 4.02 -13.63
N PHE A 344 32.67 3.37 -13.69
CA PHE A 344 32.30 2.34 -12.72
C PHE A 344 33.32 1.19 -12.71
N ALA A 345 33.66 0.66 -13.88
CA ALA A 345 34.62 -0.44 -14.02
C ALA A 345 36.00 -0.10 -13.44
N VAL A 346 36.53 1.09 -13.73
CA VAL A 346 37.83 1.53 -13.21
C VAL A 346 37.79 1.66 -11.69
N LEU A 347 36.71 2.20 -11.10
CA LEU A 347 36.55 2.28 -9.66
C LEU A 347 36.46 0.89 -9.01
N VAL A 348 35.70 -0.03 -9.60
CA VAL A 348 35.57 -1.41 -9.10
C VAL A 348 36.93 -2.15 -9.12
N ARG A 349 37.73 -1.96 -10.18
CA ARG A 349 39.10 -2.53 -10.25
C ARG A 349 40.02 -2.03 -9.12
N ARG A 350 39.67 -0.90 -8.48
CA ARG A 350 40.44 -0.28 -7.39
C ARG A 350 39.89 -0.50 -6.00
N LEU A 351 38.78 -1.22 -5.89
CA LEU A 351 38.36 -1.72 -4.59
C LEU A 351 39.46 -2.59 -3.97
N ARG A 352 39.70 -2.35 -2.68
CA ARG A 352 40.65 -3.12 -1.90
C ARG A 352 40.23 -4.60 -1.85
N ASN A 353 41.20 -5.49 -1.84
CA ASN A 353 40.97 -6.94 -1.87
C ASN A 353 40.28 -7.51 -0.60
N ASN A 354 40.16 -6.72 0.47
CA ASN A 354 39.44 -7.08 1.68
C ASN A 354 37.96 -6.66 1.65
N ILE A 355 37.53 -5.96 0.60
CA ILE A 355 36.13 -5.61 0.36
C ILE A 355 35.47 -6.70 -0.48
N THR A 356 34.15 -6.84 -0.35
CA THR A 356 33.28 -7.59 -1.27
C THR A 356 32.22 -6.64 -1.77
N LEU A 357 32.11 -6.50 -3.09
CA LEU A 357 31.09 -5.67 -3.73
C LEU A 357 29.85 -6.52 -3.98
N PHE A 358 28.73 -6.13 -3.39
CA PHE A 358 27.41 -6.63 -3.73
C PHE A 358 26.70 -5.58 -4.58
N CYS A 359 26.21 -6.00 -5.75
CA CYS A 359 25.45 -5.14 -6.64
C CYS A 359 24.07 -5.78 -6.88
N VAL A 360 23.02 -5.10 -6.43
CA VAL A 360 21.64 -5.56 -6.53
C VAL A 360 20.91 -4.70 -7.56
N ILE A 361 20.36 -5.33 -8.60
CA ILE A 361 19.54 -4.64 -9.60
C ILE A 361 18.18 -5.30 -9.58
N ASP A 362 17.20 -4.56 -9.07
CA ASP A 362 15.87 -5.07 -8.81
C ASP A 362 14.90 -4.70 -9.95
N SER A 363 14.04 -5.65 -10.31
CA SER A 363 12.99 -5.48 -11.32
C SER A 363 13.51 -5.11 -12.71
N VAL A 364 14.57 -5.81 -13.18
CA VAL A 364 15.12 -5.59 -14.54
C VAL A 364 14.11 -5.87 -15.65
N ASN A 365 13.07 -6.65 -15.35
CA ASN A 365 11.95 -6.94 -16.25
C ASN A 365 11.16 -5.69 -16.69
N VAL A 366 11.29 -4.55 -16.00
CA VAL A 366 10.74 -3.26 -16.43
C VAL A 366 11.27 -2.87 -17.81
N TYR A 367 12.46 -3.34 -18.15
CA TYR A 367 13.10 -3.13 -19.43
C TYR A 367 12.97 -4.37 -20.30
N GLU A 368 11.87 -5.14 -20.29
CA GLU A 368 11.72 -6.25 -21.26
C GLU A 368 11.14 -5.80 -22.61
N ASP A 369 10.49 -4.64 -22.64
CA ASP A 369 9.95 -4.08 -23.87
C ASP A 369 11.10 -3.62 -24.79
N LYS A 370 11.17 -4.20 -25.99
CA LYS A 370 12.26 -3.98 -26.95
C LYS A 370 12.39 -2.52 -27.37
N ASP A 371 11.27 -1.81 -27.45
CA ASP A 371 11.25 -0.40 -27.81
C ASP A 371 11.81 0.47 -26.67
N ILE A 372 11.70 0.02 -25.42
CA ILE A 372 12.27 0.69 -24.23
C ILE A 372 13.75 0.30 -24.03
N LEU A 373 14.14 -0.93 -24.36
CA LEU A 373 15.50 -1.45 -24.19
C LEU A 373 16.54 -0.79 -25.09
N GLN A 374 16.24 -0.70 -26.38
CA GLN A 374 17.19 -0.23 -27.39
C GLN A 374 17.41 1.27 -27.29
N ASP A 375 16.35 2.03 -27.02
CA ASP A 375 16.42 3.49 -26.91
C ASP A 375 17.09 3.96 -25.61
N LYS A 376 17.17 3.09 -24.60
CA LYS A 376 17.65 3.45 -23.26
C LYS A 376 18.93 2.74 -22.82
N TYR A 377 19.57 1.93 -23.68
CA TYR A 377 20.90 1.34 -23.47
C TYR A 377 21.07 0.47 -22.21
N VAL A 378 19.99 -0.04 -21.63
CA VAL A 378 20.03 -0.85 -20.39
C VAL A 378 20.85 -2.12 -20.58
N GLU A 379 20.62 -2.84 -21.69
CA GLU A 379 21.32 -4.10 -22.01
C GLU A 379 22.84 -3.90 -22.03
N LYS A 380 23.31 -2.80 -22.62
CA LYS A 380 24.73 -2.45 -22.66
C LYS A 380 25.30 -2.27 -21.26
N VAL A 381 24.59 -1.53 -20.40
CA VAL A 381 25.03 -1.30 -19.01
C VAL A 381 25.09 -2.62 -18.24
N LEU A 382 24.04 -3.45 -18.33
CA LEU A 382 24.01 -4.76 -17.69
C LEU A 382 25.14 -5.66 -18.17
N PHE A 383 25.40 -5.69 -19.48
CA PHE A 383 26.52 -6.44 -20.05
C PHE A 383 27.86 -5.96 -19.49
N GLU A 384 28.15 -4.66 -19.51
CA GLU A 384 29.42 -4.09 -19.05
C GLU A 384 29.69 -4.36 -17.56
N ILE A 385 28.67 -4.23 -16.70
CA ILE A 385 28.86 -4.53 -15.27
C ILE A 385 29.07 -6.02 -15.02
N LEU A 386 28.38 -6.89 -15.78
CA LEU A 386 28.51 -8.35 -15.67
C LEU A 386 29.92 -8.81 -16.06
N GLN A 387 30.53 -8.21 -17.09
CA GLN A 387 31.89 -8.55 -17.50
C GLN A 387 32.94 -8.36 -16.39
N LEU A 388 32.65 -7.58 -15.34
CA LEU A 388 33.55 -7.39 -14.21
C LEU A 388 33.76 -8.67 -13.38
N THR A 389 32.86 -9.64 -13.43
CA THR A 389 33.05 -10.91 -12.72
C THR A 389 34.18 -11.76 -13.30
N GLY A 390 34.42 -11.64 -14.61
CA GLY A 390 35.51 -12.28 -15.35
C GLY A 390 36.78 -11.43 -15.50
N ASP A 391 36.76 -10.16 -15.09
CA ASP A 391 37.90 -9.25 -15.27
C ASP A 391 39.04 -9.56 -14.28
N THR A 392 40.14 -10.12 -14.79
CA THR A 392 41.33 -10.49 -14.00
C THR A 392 41.99 -9.32 -13.27
N ARG A 393 41.69 -8.07 -13.63
CA ARG A 393 42.19 -6.87 -12.95
C ARG A 393 41.42 -6.56 -11.66
N VAL A 394 40.21 -7.09 -11.52
CA VAL A 394 39.40 -6.93 -10.32
C VAL A 394 39.98 -7.82 -9.22
N LYS A 395 40.39 -7.18 -8.12
CA LYS A 395 41.01 -7.87 -6.97
C LYS A 395 40.03 -8.17 -5.84
N THR A 396 38.85 -7.55 -5.88
CA THR A 396 37.74 -7.78 -4.95
C THR A 396 36.84 -8.91 -5.44
N HIS A 397 36.07 -9.51 -4.54
CA HIS A 397 34.96 -10.37 -4.95
C HIS A 397 33.76 -9.49 -5.33
N ILE A 398 33.11 -9.83 -6.44
CA ILE A 398 31.88 -9.15 -6.90
C ILE A 398 30.72 -10.15 -6.90
N LYS A 399 29.60 -9.75 -6.33
CA LYS A 399 28.38 -10.54 -6.27
C LYS A 399 27.24 -9.73 -6.88
N PHE A 400 26.79 -10.15 -8.06
CA PHE A 400 25.60 -9.56 -8.69
C PHE A 400 24.36 -10.35 -8.33
N LEU A 401 23.29 -9.63 -7.98
CA LEU A 401 21.95 -10.17 -7.76
C LEU A 401 20.98 -9.40 -8.64
N PHE A 402 20.29 -10.13 -9.53
CA PHE A 402 19.25 -9.59 -10.40
C PHE A 402 17.92 -10.19 -10.02
N HIS A 403 16.87 -9.37 -10.02
CA HIS A 403 15.51 -9.84 -9.82
C HIS A 403 14.60 -9.49 -10.99
N GLU A 404 13.80 -10.47 -11.38
CA GLU A 404 12.70 -10.32 -12.33
C GLU A 404 11.39 -10.71 -11.64
N SER A 405 10.38 -9.85 -11.72
CA SER A 405 9.12 -10.06 -11.00
C SER A 405 7.99 -10.63 -11.88
N HIS A 406 8.20 -10.75 -13.20
CA HIS A 406 7.21 -11.24 -14.16
C HIS A 406 7.82 -12.21 -15.17
N ARG A 407 6.99 -13.15 -15.66
CA ARG A 407 7.29 -13.95 -16.86
C ARG A 407 6.20 -13.62 -17.88
N HIS A 408 6.56 -13.06 -19.02
CA HIS A 408 5.72 -13.16 -20.20
C HIS A 408 5.80 -14.61 -20.72
N GLU A 409 4.65 -15.24 -20.98
CA GLU A 409 4.57 -16.54 -21.64
C GLU A 409 5.05 -16.43 -23.09
N HIS A 410 6.36 -16.39 -23.32
CA HIS A 410 6.93 -16.68 -24.63
C HIS A 410 8.03 -17.74 -24.51
N ASN A 411 7.80 -18.83 -25.25
CA ASN A 411 8.52 -20.10 -25.28
C ASN A 411 10.05 -19.97 -25.31
N LEU A 412 10.70 -20.39 -24.23
CA LEU A 412 11.97 -21.12 -24.29
C LEU A 412 11.79 -22.39 -23.45
N GLU A 413 11.86 -23.53 -24.13
CA GLU A 413 11.78 -24.87 -23.54
C GLU A 413 12.65 -24.95 -22.28
N SER A 414 12.00 -25.05 -21.12
CA SER A 414 12.69 -25.30 -19.86
C SER A 414 11.85 -26.27 -19.04
N VAL A 415 12.48 -27.38 -18.70
CA VAL A 415 11.91 -28.44 -17.86
C VAL A 415 11.52 -27.85 -16.51
N GLN A 416 10.21 -27.81 -16.27
CA GLN A 416 9.61 -27.40 -15.01
C GLN A 416 9.89 -28.44 -13.92
N ARG A 417 10.57 -28.02 -12.85
CA ARG A 417 10.28 -28.50 -11.50
C ARG A 417 10.31 -27.32 -10.53
N GLU A 418 9.12 -27.04 -9.98
CA GLU A 418 8.85 -26.14 -8.84
C GLU A 418 9.43 -24.71 -8.91
N GLY A 419 8.75 -23.85 -9.67
CA GLY A 419 8.47 -22.47 -9.25
C GLY A 419 9.55 -21.40 -9.48
N TYR A 420 10.76 -21.76 -9.87
CA TYR A 420 11.84 -20.81 -10.22
C TYR A 420 12.72 -21.40 -11.32
N THR A 421 12.92 -20.66 -12.41
CA THR A 421 13.97 -20.98 -13.40
C THR A 421 15.18 -20.13 -13.05
N PHE A 422 16.34 -20.73 -12.89
CA PHE A 422 17.59 -20.03 -12.56
C PHE A 422 18.58 -20.24 -13.70
N TYR A 423 19.18 -19.15 -14.19
CA TYR A 423 20.32 -19.21 -15.10
C TYR A 423 21.59 -18.94 -14.27
N ALA A 424 22.59 -19.80 -14.45
CA ALA A 424 23.88 -19.79 -13.76
C ALA A 424 24.96 -19.13 -14.62
#